data_AF-A0AAN8LA30-F1
#
_entry.id   AF-A0AAN8LA30-F1
#
_cell.length_a   1.000
_cell.length_b   1.000
_cell.length_c   1.000
_cell.angle_alpha   90.00
_cell.angle_beta   90.00
_cell.angle_gamma   90.00
#
_symmetry.space_group_name_H-M   'P 1'
#
loop_
_entity.id
_entity.type
_entity.pdbx_description
1 polymer ?
#
loop_
_entity_poly.entity_id
_entity_poly.type
_entity_poly.pdbx_seq_one_letter_code
_entity_poly.pdbx_strand_id
1 'polypeptide(L)'
;MAEAGRRVQPNVPRSTVSSIIQTFRRENRIGRQPCTGGRGKLLNEQQEQEICNMVMANNAITLRQIRAAILQDNAIFQNVNSISISTIDRILKKHQMTMKQIYRVPFERNSDRVKELRYQYVHRVQVGYRLSKKALSLYYSPHPTVTLKFPGAGLHTEQQEVEQSSVDRD
;
A
#
# COMPACT_ATOMS: atom_id res chain seq x y z
N MET A 1 26.68 -57.40 -30.55
CA MET A 1 26.34 -56.42 -29.47
C MET A 1 26.80 -56.84 -28.06
N ALA A 2 27.29 -58.06 -27.83
CA ALA A 2 27.70 -58.54 -26.49
C ALA A 2 29.06 -58.02 -25.98
N GLU A 3 29.84 -57.32 -26.81
CA GLU A 3 31.22 -56.94 -26.49
C GLU A 3 31.36 -55.57 -25.78
N ALA A 4 30.39 -54.66 -25.96
CA ALA A 4 30.44 -53.31 -25.40
C ALA A 4 30.17 -53.26 -23.88
N GLY A 5 29.50 -54.29 -23.32
CA GLY A 5 29.13 -54.32 -21.90
C GLY A 5 30.26 -54.71 -20.93
N ARG A 6 31.42 -55.16 -21.43
CA ARG A 6 32.55 -55.60 -20.58
C ARG A 6 33.60 -54.53 -20.29
N ARG A 7 33.53 -53.35 -20.93
CA ARG A 7 34.65 -52.40 -20.95
C ARG A 7 34.61 -51.31 -19.87
N VAL A 8 33.50 -51.17 -19.14
CA VAL A 8 33.40 -50.19 -18.06
C VAL A 8 32.59 -50.78 -16.91
N GLN A 9 33.25 -51.16 -15.82
CA GLN A 9 32.56 -51.42 -14.56
C GLN A 9 32.36 -50.08 -13.85
N PRO A 10 31.12 -49.57 -13.73
CA PRO A 10 30.90 -48.34 -12.98
C PRO A 10 31.25 -48.56 -11.51
N ASN A 11 31.94 -47.61 -10.89
CA ASN A 11 32.20 -47.60 -9.44
C ASN A 11 30.91 -47.26 -8.68
N VAL A 12 29.94 -48.15 -8.76
CA VAL A 12 28.58 -47.99 -8.26
C VAL A 12 28.14 -49.35 -7.72
N PRO A 13 27.55 -49.43 -6.53
CA PRO A 13 27.14 -50.71 -5.96
C PRO A 13 26.11 -51.42 -6.85
N ARG A 14 26.17 -52.76 -6.90
CA ARG A 14 25.26 -53.59 -7.72
C ARG A 14 23.77 -53.32 -7.43
N SER A 15 23.43 -52.99 -6.18
CA SER A 15 22.06 -52.62 -5.78
C SER A 15 21.57 -51.37 -6.52
N THR A 16 22.40 -50.32 -6.59
CA THR A 16 22.08 -49.09 -7.33
C THR A 16 21.95 -49.34 -8.83
N VAL A 17 22.85 -50.14 -9.41
CA VAL A 17 22.76 -50.53 -10.82
C VAL A 17 21.44 -51.28 -11.10
N SER A 18 21.06 -52.21 -10.22
CA SER A 18 19.80 -52.95 -10.32
C SER A 18 18.60 -52.01 -10.25
N SER A 19 18.57 -51.08 -9.30
CA SER A 19 17.47 -50.11 -9.15
C SER A 19 17.35 -49.20 -10.37
N ILE A 20 18.47 -48.74 -10.94
CA ILE A 20 18.47 -47.92 -12.17
C ILE A 20 17.91 -48.72 -13.35
N ILE A 21 18.38 -49.95 -13.56
CA ILE A 21 17.90 -50.81 -14.66
C ILE A 21 16.41 -51.13 -14.48
N GLN A 22 15.97 -51.41 -13.26
CA GLN A 22 14.56 -51.72 -12.97
C GLN A 22 13.66 -50.51 -13.23
N THR A 23 14.11 -49.31 -12.82
CA THR A 23 13.40 -48.05 -13.09
C THR A 23 13.33 -47.79 -14.59
N PHE A 24 14.44 -47.97 -15.32
CA PHE A 24 14.47 -47.79 -16.77
C PHE A 24 13.55 -48.79 -17.49
N ARG A 25 13.52 -50.06 -17.08
CA ARG A 25 12.63 -51.06 -17.69
C ARG A 25 11.15 -50.82 -17.41
N ARG A 26 10.81 -50.26 -16.24
CA ARG A 26 9.42 -50.02 -15.83
C ARG A 26 8.87 -48.69 -16.35
N GLU A 27 9.67 -47.64 -16.28
CA GLU A 27 9.23 -46.25 -16.50
C GLU A 27 9.90 -45.60 -17.72
N ASN A 28 10.85 -46.28 -18.38
CA ASN A 28 11.70 -45.74 -19.45
C ASN A 28 12.37 -44.39 -19.08
N ARG A 29 12.73 -44.26 -17.80
CA ARG A 29 13.24 -43.02 -17.19
C ARG A 29 14.63 -43.22 -16.62
N ILE A 30 15.54 -42.29 -16.91
CA ILE A 30 16.94 -42.29 -16.44
C ILE A 30 17.18 -41.25 -15.33
N GLY A 31 16.38 -40.17 -15.30
CA GLY A 31 16.47 -39.15 -14.26
C GLY A 31 16.10 -39.67 -12.87
N ARG A 32 16.33 -38.88 -11.82
CA ARG A 32 15.75 -39.13 -10.49
C ARG A 32 14.30 -38.69 -10.47
N GLN A 33 13.46 -39.33 -9.64
CA GLN A 33 12.14 -38.78 -9.35
C GLN A 33 12.35 -37.47 -8.59
N PRO A 34 11.51 -36.45 -8.82
CA PRO A 34 11.50 -35.30 -7.94
C PRO A 34 11.27 -35.80 -6.51
N CYS A 35 12.03 -35.28 -5.54
CA CYS A 35 11.80 -35.58 -4.14
C CYS A 35 10.40 -35.09 -3.76
N THR A 36 9.41 -36.00 -3.75
CA THR A 36 8.07 -35.74 -3.25
C THR A 36 8.06 -35.89 -1.73
N GLY A 37 8.88 -35.09 -1.05
CA GLY A 37 8.91 -35.00 0.39
C GLY A 37 8.00 -33.88 0.89
N GLY A 38 7.25 -34.13 1.96
CA GLY A 38 6.48 -33.10 2.65
C GLY A 38 5.16 -33.61 3.24
N ARG A 39 4.68 -32.94 4.28
CA ARG A 39 3.31 -33.11 4.78
C ARG A 39 2.36 -32.43 3.79
N GLY A 40 1.27 -33.11 3.42
CA GLY A 40 0.26 -32.57 2.50
C GLY A 40 -0.31 -31.21 2.97
N LYS A 41 -0.87 -30.43 2.03
CA LYS A 41 -1.49 -29.13 2.32
C LYS A 41 -2.60 -29.32 3.36
N LEU A 42 -2.60 -28.48 4.41
CA LEU A 42 -3.62 -28.49 5.46
C LEU A 42 -4.98 -27.96 4.95
N LEU A 43 -4.93 -27.04 3.98
CA LEU A 43 -6.10 -26.36 3.42
C LEU A 43 -6.16 -26.62 1.92
N ASN A 44 -7.39 -26.79 1.43
CA ASN A 44 -7.69 -26.86 0.01
C ASN A 44 -7.64 -25.47 -0.63
N GLU A 45 -7.48 -25.41 -1.95
CA GLU A 45 -7.39 -24.13 -2.68
C GLU A 45 -8.67 -23.30 -2.53
N GLN A 46 -9.84 -23.94 -2.51
CA GLN A 46 -11.11 -23.28 -2.21
C GLN A 46 -11.13 -22.66 -0.80
N GLN A 47 -10.59 -23.37 0.20
CA GLN A 47 -10.53 -22.86 1.58
C GLN A 47 -9.57 -21.67 1.69
N GLU A 48 -8.45 -21.70 0.95
CA GLU A 48 -7.55 -20.55 0.87
C GLU A 48 -8.22 -19.33 0.22
N GLN A 49 -9.04 -19.55 -0.82
CA GLN A 49 -9.81 -18.47 -1.46
C GLN A 49 -10.81 -17.87 -0.50
N GLU A 50 -11.50 -18.67 0.32
CA GLU A 50 -12.44 -18.08 1.28
C GLU A 50 -11.76 -17.29 2.39
N ILE A 51 -10.54 -17.68 2.79
CA ILE A 51 -9.72 -16.84 3.66
C ILE A 51 -9.43 -15.48 3.00
N CYS A 52 -9.17 -15.46 1.70
CA CYS A 52 -8.97 -14.22 0.95
C CYS A 52 -10.26 -13.40 0.88
N ASN A 53 -11.40 -14.04 0.59
CA ASN A 53 -12.72 -13.38 0.53
C ASN A 53 -13.09 -12.73 1.87
N MET A 54 -12.80 -13.39 3.01
CA MET A 54 -13.00 -12.81 4.34
C MET A 54 -12.21 -11.50 4.53
N VAL A 55 -10.95 -11.44 4.08
CA VAL A 55 -10.12 -10.23 4.17
C VAL A 55 -10.55 -9.16 3.17
N MET A 56 -10.98 -9.55 1.97
CA MET A 56 -11.52 -8.61 0.98
C MET A 56 -12.82 -7.96 1.46
N ALA A 57 -13.74 -8.74 2.04
CA ALA A 57 -15.01 -8.26 2.56
C ALA A 57 -14.83 -7.33 3.77
N ASN A 58 -13.87 -7.63 4.64
CA ASN A 58 -13.55 -6.80 5.79
C ASN A 58 -12.04 -6.72 6.03
N ASN A 59 -11.40 -5.71 5.44
CA ASN A 59 -9.95 -5.51 5.58
C ASN A 59 -9.51 -5.11 7.00
N ALA A 60 -10.45 -4.77 7.89
CA ALA A 60 -10.18 -4.51 9.30
C ALA A 60 -9.99 -5.78 10.14
N ILE A 61 -10.31 -6.95 9.57
CA ILE A 61 -10.33 -8.21 10.31
C ILE A 61 -8.92 -8.61 10.75
N THR A 62 -8.82 -9.11 11.98
CA THR A 62 -7.55 -9.62 12.51
C THR A 62 -7.38 -11.12 12.21
N LEU A 63 -6.14 -11.60 12.14
CA LEU A 63 -5.86 -13.04 11.96
C LEU A 63 -6.50 -13.92 13.04
N ARG A 64 -6.68 -13.39 14.26
CA ARG A 64 -7.36 -14.10 15.35
C ARG A 64 -8.86 -14.28 15.07
N GLN A 65 -9.49 -13.25 14.51
CA GLN A 65 -10.90 -13.31 14.11
C GLN A 65 -11.08 -14.23 12.90
N ILE A 66 -10.18 -14.18 11.91
CA ILE A 66 -10.18 -15.14 10.79
C ILE A 66 -10.07 -16.56 11.33
N ARG A 67 -9.15 -16.82 12.27
CA ARG A 67 -9.02 -18.13 12.91
C ARG A 67 -10.32 -18.57 13.60
N ALA A 68 -10.97 -17.66 14.33
CA ALA A 68 -12.24 -17.97 15.00
C ALA A 68 -13.35 -18.30 14.00
N ALA A 69 -13.45 -17.53 12.90
CA ALA A 69 -14.42 -17.78 11.84
C ALA A 69 -14.20 -19.14 11.17
N ILE A 70 -12.95 -19.51 10.88
CA ILE A 70 -12.59 -20.83 10.33
C ILE A 70 -13.02 -21.97 11.26
N LEU A 71 -12.83 -21.81 12.57
CA LEU A 71 -13.18 -22.85 13.55
C LEU A 71 -14.69 -22.94 13.81
N GLN A 72 -15.45 -21.88 13.52
CA GLN A 72 -16.91 -21.87 13.66
C GLN A 72 -17.62 -22.39 12.40
N ASP A 73 -17.06 -22.13 11.22
CA ASP A 73 -17.64 -22.52 9.94
C ASP A 73 -17.18 -23.92 9.50
N ASN A 74 -17.95 -24.92 9.94
CA ASN A 74 -17.73 -26.31 9.56
C ASN A 74 -18.21 -26.66 8.15
N ALA A 75 -18.96 -25.78 7.47
CA ALA A 75 -19.49 -26.07 6.13
C ALA A 75 -18.38 -25.95 5.09
N ILE A 76 -17.58 -24.89 5.17
CA ILE A 76 -16.49 -24.57 4.23
C ILE A 76 -15.15 -25.16 4.70
N PHE A 77 -14.86 -25.10 6.01
CA PHE A 77 -13.57 -25.54 6.58
C PHE A 77 -13.62 -26.95 7.14
N GLN A 78 -14.15 -27.88 6.35
CA GLN A 78 -14.19 -29.31 6.70
C GLN A 78 -12.77 -29.86 6.94
N ASN A 79 -12.60 -30.66 7.98
CA ASN A 79 -11.34 -31.30 8.42
C ASN A 79 -10.28 -30.37 9.03
N VAL A 80 -10.60 -29.12 9.35
CA VAL A 80 -9.67 -28.17 9.98
C VAL A 80 -9.97 -28.04 11.47
N ASN A 81 -9.49 -28.99 12.28
CA ASN A 81 -9.71 -28.95 13.74
C ASN A 81 -8.85 -27.88 14.44
N SER A 82 -7.72 -27.52 13.84
CA SER A 82 -6.82 -26.50 14.38
C SER A 82 -6.02 -25.85 13.28
N ILE A 83 -5.90 -24.53 13.32
CA ILE A 83 -5.06 -23.76 12.41
C ILE A 83 -4.27 -22.72 13.19
N SER A 84 -2.99 -22.56 12.84
CA SER A 84 -2.13 -21.56 13.44
C SER A 84 -2.30 -20.20 12.76
N ILE A 85 -2.09 -19.13 13.52
CA ILE A 85 -2.15 -17.75 13.01
C ILE A 85 -1.12 -17.55 11.88
N SER A 86 0.06 -18.15 12.01
CA SER A 86 1.12 -18.05 10.99
C SER A 86 0.78 -18.80 9.71
N THR A 87 -0.02 -19.88 9.78
CA THR A 87 -0.55 -20.54 8.57
C THR A 87 -1.44 -19.59 7.79
N ILE A 88 -2.35 -18.88 8.49
CA ILE A 88 -3.23 -17.88 7.87
C ILE A 88 -2.40 -16.74 7.25
N ASP A 89 -1.42 -16.19 7.99
CA ASP A 89 -0.52 -15.15 7.49
C ASP A 89 0.26 -15.57 6.23
N ARG A 90 0.77 -16.81 6.21
CA ARG A 90 1.47 -17.36 5.03
C ARG A 90 0.56 -17.51 3.82
N ILE A 91 -0.70 -17.89 4.03
CA ILE A 91 -1.69 -18.00 2.93
C ILE A 91 -2.00 -16.62 2.36
N LEU A 92 -2.23 -15.62 3.21
CA LEU A 92 -2.46 -14.26 2.73
C LEU A 92 -1.26 -13.74 1.93
N LYS A 93 -0.03 -13.97 2.41
CA LYS A 93 1.20 -13.61 1.66
C LYS A 93 1.33 -14.33 0.32
N LYS A 94 0.99 -15.63 0.27
CA LYS A 94 0.98 -16.43 -0.96
C LYS A 94 0.02 -15.83 -2.00
N HIS A 95 -1.13 -15.33 -1.56
CA HIS A 95 -2.13 -14.65 -2.41
C HIS A 95 -1.86 -13.15 -2.57
N GLN A 96 -0.67 -12.65 -2.18
CA GLN A 96 -0.26 -11.25 -2.29
C GLN A 96 -1.23 -10.27 -1.58
N MET A 97 -1.93 -10.76 -0.56
CA MET A 97 -2.85 -9.97 0.24
C MET A 97 -2.15 -9.36 1.45
N THR A 98 -2.42 -8.07 1.68
CA THR A 98 -1.97 -7.35 2.87
C THR A 98 -3.18 -6.82 3.62
N MET A 99 -3.23 -7.10 4.93
CA MET A 99 -4.25 -6.51 5.80
C MET A 99 -3.86 -5.05 6.08
N LYS A 100 -4.80 -4.12 5.91
CA LYS A 100 -4.56 -2.72 6.23
C LYS A 100 -4.51 -2.53 7.75
N GLN A 101 -3.45 -1.91 8.23
CA GLN A 101 -3.44 -1.38 9.60
C GLN A 101 -4.38 -0.17 9.65
N ILE A 102 -5.52 -0.33 10.32
CA ILE A 102 -6.44 0.78 10.56
C ILE A 102 -5.91 1.58 11.74
N TYR A 103 -5.24 2.68 11.44
CA TYR A 103 -4.96 3.69 12.45
C TYR A 103 -6.27 4.36 12.82
N ARG A 104 -6.71 4.15 14.06
CA ARG A 104 -7.83 4.92 14.62
C ARG A 104 -7.34 6.35 14.82
N VAL A 105 -7.75 7.25 13.93
CA VAL A 105 -7.62 8.68 14.17
C VAL A 105 -8.47 8.99 15.40
N PRO A 106 -7.92 9.59 16.47
CA PRO A 106 -8.72 9.99 17.62
C PRO A 106 -9.88 10.86 17.13
N PHE A 107 -11.11 10.38 17.25
CA PHE A 107 -12.32 11.01 16.71
C PHE A 107 -12.50 12.46 17.19
N GLU A 108 -11.87 12.80 18.30
CA GLU A 108 -11.81 14.16 18.82
C GLU A 108 -11.21 15.15 17.81
N ARG A 109 -10.26 14.72 16.97
CA ARG A 109 -9.65 15.56 15.91
C ARG A 109 -10.58 15.89 14.74
N ASN A 110 -11.63 15.11 14.50
CA ASN A 110 -12.59 15.34 13.40
C ASN A 110 -14.03 15.58 13.90
N SER A 111 -14.22 15.80 15.20
CA SER A 111 -15.51 16.24 15.73
C SER A 111 -15.88 17.58 15.12
N ASP A 112 -17.18 17.82 14.90
CA ASP A 112 -17.65 19.07 14.29
C ASP A 112 -17.29 20.27 15.17
N ARG A 113 -17.28 20.08 16.50
CA ARG A 113 -16.77 21.08 17.45
C ARG A 113 -15.30 21.45 17.20
N VAL A 114 -14.42 20.47 16.97
CA VAL A 114 -12.99 20.72 16.74
C VAL A 114 -12.73 21.28 15.33
N LYS A 115 -13.55 20.92 14.33
CA LYS A 115 -13.53 21.56 13.01
C LYS A 115 -13.92 23.04 13.11
N GLU A 116 -14.99 23.35 13.85
CA GLU A 116 -15.45 24.72 14.09
C GLU A 116 -14.38 25.54 14.84
N LEU A 117 -13.78 24.98 15.89
CA LEU A 117 -12.69 25.65 16.61
C LEU A 117 -11.48 25.95 15.72
N ARG A 118 -11.13 25.06 14.78
CA ARG A 118 -10.06 25.33 13.79
C ARG A 118 -10.47 26.40 12.80
N TYR A 119 -11.70 26.37 12.31
CA TYR A 119 -12.25 27.39 11.42
C TYR A 119 -12.20 28.77 12.09
N GLN A 120 -12.65 28.86 13.34
CA GLN A 120 -12.60 30.11 14.11
C GLN A 120 -11.17 30.58 14.40
N TYR A 121 -10.25 29.66 14.71
CA TYR A 121 -8.85 30.01 14.90
C TYR A 121 -8.24 30.59 13.61
N VAL A 122 -8.41 29.92 12.47
CA VAL A 122 -7.94 30.41 11.17
C VAL A 122 -8.58 31.74 10.82
N HIS A 123 -9.89 31.89 11.03
CA HIS A 123 -10.61 33.14 10.79
C HIS A 123 -10.11 34.28 11.69
N ARG A 124 -9.91 34.05 13.00
CA ARG A 124 -9.35 35.06 13.92
C ARG A 124 -7.92 35.44 13.56
N VAL A 125 -7.11 34.47 13.17
CA VAL A 125 -5.72 34.69 12.77
C VAL A 125 -5.66 35.47 11.45
N GLN A 126 -6.43 35.07 10.42
CA GLN A 126 -6.52 35.79 9.15
C GLN A 126 -7.13 37.19 9.30
N VAL A 127 -8.18 37.36 10.09
CA VAL A 127 -8.79 38.68 10.38
C VAL A 127 -7.82 39.55 11.18
N GLY A 128 -7.08 38.98 12.13
CA GLY A 128 -6.01 39.68 12.87
C GLY A 128 -4.89 40.17 11.95
N TYR A 129 -4.44 39.36 10.99
CA TYR A 129 -3.47 39.79 9.97
C TYR A 129 -4.05 40.81 8.97
N ARG A 130 -5.34 40.74 8.64
CA ARG A 130 -6.02 41.70 7.75
C ARG A 130 -6.22 43.06 8.42
N LEU A 131 -6.51 43.06 9.72
CA LEU A 131 -6.61 44.26 10.55
C LEU A 131 -5.23 44.85 10.86
N SER A 132 -4.19 44.04 11.09
CA SER A 132 -2.83 44.55 11.29
C SER A 132 -2.26 45.16 10.02
N LYS A 133 -2.55 44.62 8.82
CA LYS A 133 -2.20 45.27 7.55
C LYS A 133 -2.99 46.54 7.27
N LYS A 134 -4.29 46.61 7.62
CA LYS A 134 -5.07 47.86 7.55
C LYS A 134 -4.54 48.91 8.54
N ALA A 135 -4.19 48.50 9.76
CA ALA A 135 -3.60 49.38 10.77
C ALA A 135 -2.20 49.86 10.36
N LEU A 136 -1.36 49.00 9.78
CA LEU A 136 -0.05 49.38 9.22
C LEU A 136 -0.18 50.28 7.98
N SER A 137 -1.20 50.06 7.13
CA SER A 137 -1.54 50.94 6.01
C SER A 137 -2.09 52.30 6.47
N LEU A 138 -2.74 52.37 7.63
CA LEU A 138 -3.18 53.62 8.25
C LEU A 138 -2.05 54.33 9.01
N TYR A 139 -1.04 53.58 9.48
CA TYR A 139 0.17 54.12 10.13
C TYR A 139 1.23 54.62 9.15
N TYR A 140 1.21 54.15 7.91
CA TYR A 140 2.01 54.66 6.80
C TYR A 140 1.10 55.32 5.76
N SER A 141 0.60 56.52 6.08
CA SER A 141 0.09 57.44 5.06
C SER A 141 1.29 58.06 4.33
N PRO A 142 1.30 58.16 2.99
CA PRO A 142 2.43 58.65 2.23
C PRO A 142 2.74 60.08 2.64
N HIS A 143 3.96 60.32 3.13
CA HIS A 143 4.44 61.66 3.41
C HIS A 143 4.27 62.57 2.19
N PRO A 144 3.95 63.86 2.38
CA PRO A 144 3.75 64.80 1.29
C PRO A 144 5.00 64.86 0.42
N THR A 145 4.80 64.83 -0.90
CA THR A 145 5.82 65.09 -1.91
C THR A 145 6.47 66.44 -1.62
N VAL A 146 7.66 66.42 -1.01
CA VAL A 146 8.54 67.58 -0.97
C VAL A 146 9.30 67.59 -2.29
N THR A 147 8.88 68.46 -3.19
CA THR A 147 9.58 68.77 -4.44
C THR A 147 10.94 69.40 -4.10
N LEU A 148 11.99 68.58 -4.10
CA LEU A 148 13.37 69.07 -4.18
C LEU A 148 13.76 69.18 -5.65
N LYS A 149 13.91 70.42 -6.12
CA LYS A 149 14.48 70.76 -7.42
C LYS A 149 15.91 70.21 -7.50
N PHE A 150 16.15 69.22 -8.35
CA PHE A 150 17.49 68.87 -8.80
C PHE A 150 17.88 69.76 -9.99
N PRO A 151 19.02 70.47 -9.94
CA PRO A 151 19.54 71.13 -11.11
C PRO A 151 20.22 70.08 -12.01
N GLY A 152 19.65 69.86 -13.20
CA GLY A 152 20.33 69.24 -14.32
C GLY A 152 20.43 67.71 -14.28
N ALA A 153 19.48 67.03 -14.91
CA ALA A 153 19.74 66.00 -15.92
C ALA A 153 18.42 65.41 -16.43
N GLY A 154 18.21 65.50 -17.74
CA GLY A 154 17.52 64.46 -18.52
C GLY A 154 16.01 64.35 -18.39
N LEU A 155 15.31 65.00 -19.30
CA LEU A 155 13.99 64.59 -19.80
C LEU A 155 14.00 63.10 -20.16
N HIS A 156 12.96 62.36 -19.81
CA HIS A 156 12.11 61.66 -20.79
C HIS A 156 10.80 61.21 -20.15
N THR A 157 9.74 61.83 -20.67
CA THR A 157 8.33 61.47 -20.59
C THR A 157 8.10 60.10 -21.20
N GLU A 158 7.27 59.25 -20.59
CA GLU A 158 6.21 58.58 -21.34
C GLU A 158 5.04 58.20 -20.45
N GLN A 159 3.86 58.48 -20.98
CA GLN A 159 2.54 58.38 -20.39
C GLN A 159 2.01 56.95 -20.57
N GLN A 160 1.11 56.50 -19.68
CA GLN A 160 -0.18 55.98 -20.13
C GLN A 160 -1.22 55.99 -19.01
N GLU A 161 -2.20 56.87 -19.20
CA GLU A 161 -3.52 56.94 -18.59
C GLU A 161 -4.35 55.69 -18.93
N VAL A 162 -5.04 55.10 -17.93
CA VAL A 162 -6.51 55.15 -17.71
C VAL A 162 -7.35 54.51 -18.82
N GLU A 163 -8.04 53.40 -18.49
CA GLU A 163 -9.51 53.37 -18.49
C GLU A 163 -10.06 52.09 -17.85
N GLN A 164 -10.90 52.29 -16.82
CA GLN A 164 -11.93 51.35 -16.37
C GLN A 164 -13.23 51.71 -17.10
N SER A 165 -13.90 50.73 -17.70
CA SER A 165 -15.33 50.79 -18.10
C SER A 165 -15.70 49.35 -18.54
N SER A 166 -16.85 48.70 -18.32
CA SER A 166 -18.13 48.90 -17.61
C SER A 166 -18.71 47.46 -17.47
N VAL A 167 -19.31 47.04 -16.37
CA VAL A 167 -20.79 46.96 -16.15
C VAL A 167 -21.60 46.52 -17.38
N ASP A 168 -22.24 45.34 -17.27
CA ASP A 168 -23.63 44.98 -17.66
C ASP A 168 -23.79 43.46 -17.36
N ARG A 169 -24.65 42.98 -16.43
CA ARG A 169 -26.11 42.73 -16.53
C ARG A 169 -26.49 42.27 -17.95
N ASP A 170 -26.91 41.04 -18.23
CA ASP A 170 -27.81 40.09 -17.57
C ASP A 170 -27.45 38.64 -17.98
#